data_AF-A0A924G2E7-F1
#
_entry.id   AF-A0A924G2E7-F1
#
_cell.length_a   1.000
_cell.length_b   1.000
_cell.length_c   1.000
_cell.angle_alpha   90.00
_cell.angle_beta   90.00
_cell.angle_gamma   90.00
#
_symmetry.space_group_name_H-M   'P 1'
#
loop_
_entity.id
_entity.type
_entity.pdbx_description
1 polymer ?
#
loop_
_entity_poly.entity_id
_entity_poly.type
_entity_poly.pdbx_seq_one_letter_code
_entity_poly.pdbx_strand_id
1 'polypeptide(L)'
;MYPFIREILFCFPPEKVHYFSMNCLQKASNNHYLKNIIGKQFTFDHPSLEKNLFGLNFKNPVGLGAGFDKNALYLRELELLGFGFVEIGTVTPQPQIGNDKPRLFRLPKDKALINRMGFNNQGLNAIKERLEKWKTSQSSSTKNQPLIVGGNIGKNKMTANEDAWQDYETCFTGLFDCVDYFVVNVSSPNTPGLRALQEKDALYKILSHLQNINHGKKIPKPLLLKIAPDLSKEQLDDIVALSFETKLDGLVATNTTINRSNLQTPYDTLKTIGAGGLSGKPLKARSTEVVQYLHEQTHGKVPIVASG
;
A
#
# COMPACT_ATOMS: atom_id res chain seq x y z
N MET A 1 -5.18 -11.74 -26.17
CA MET A 1 -5.37 -10.28 -26.27
C MET A 1 -4.52 -9.48 -25.26
N TYR A 2 -4.57 -9.75 -23.95
CA TYR A 2 -3.80 -8.98 -22.96
C TYR A 2 -2.27 -8.93 -23.18
N PRO A 3 -1.57 -10.03 -23.53
CA PRO A 3 -0.12 -9.97 -23.78
C PRO A 3 0.27 -8.98 -24.87
N PHE A 4 -0.52 -8.91 -25.96
CA PHE A 4 -0.30 -8.00 -27.08
C PHE A 4 -0.53 -6.54 -26.68
N ILE A 5 -1.63 -6.23 -25.99
CA ILE A 5 -1.89 -4.87 -25.47
C ILE A 5 -0.77 -4.45 -24.52
N ARG A 6 -0.30 -5.36 -23.66
CA ARG A 6 0.79 -5.11 -22.73
C ARG A 6 2.09 -4.77 -23.47
N GLU A 7 2.44 -5.48 -24.53
CA GLU A 7 3.62 -5.19 -25.35
C GLU A 7 3.57 -3.77 -25.93
N ILE A 8 2.42 -3.37 -26.49
CA ILE A 8 2.21 -2.00 -26.99
C ILE A 8 2.38 -0.98 -25.86
N LEU A 9 1.72 -1.20 -24.71
CA LEU A 9 1.81 -0.30 -23.56
C LEU A 9 3.24 -0.22 -22.98
N PHE A 10 4.06 -1.25 -23.17
CA PHE A 10 5.43 -1.27 -22.66
C PHE A 10 6.38 -0.38 -23.47
N CYS A 11 5.98 0.05 -24.66
CA CYS A 11 6.68 1.04 -25.47
C CYS A 11 6.56 2.49 -24.93
N PHE A 12 5.69 2.73 -23.94
CA PHE A 12 5.45 4.08 -23.38
C PHE A 12 5.92 4.20 -21.93
N PRO A 13 6.21 5.43 -21.43
CA PRO A 13 6.62 5.66 -20.06
C PRO A 13 5.63 5.06 -19.04
N PRO A 14 6.10 4.30 -18.04
CA PRO A 14 5.23 3.51 -17.18
C PRO A 14 4.27 4.34 -16.33
N GLU A 15 4.70 5.52 -15.85
CA GLU A 15 3.83 6.40 -15.07
C GLU A 15 2.67 6.94 -15.92
N LYS A 16 2.90 7.26 -17.20
CA LYS A 16 1.83 7.68 -18.12
C LYS A 16 0.86 6.54 -18.41
N VAL A 17 1.40 5.35 -18.65
CA VAL A 17 0.60 4.15 -18.94
C VAL A 17 -0.30 3.78 -17.76
N HIS A 18 0.19 3.88 -16.53
CA HIS A 18 -0.61 3.62 -15.34
C HIS A 18 -1.91 4.46 -15.33
N TYR A 19 -1.80 5.79 -15.48
CA TYR A 19 -2.97 6.66 -15.51
C TYR A 19 -3.82 6.45 -16.76
N PHE A 20 -3.20 6.23 -17.93
CA PHE A 20 -3.93 5.93 -19.16
C PHE A 20 -4.81 4.69 -18.99
N SER A 21 -4.24 3.58 -18.52
CA SER A 21 -4.98 2.32 -18.33
C SER A 21 -6.12 2.46 -17.31
N MET A 22 -5.87 3.13 -16.18
CA MET A 22 -6.91 3.33 -15.16
C MET A 22 -8.03 4.26 -15.64
N ASN A 23 -7.70 5.32 -16.38
CA ASN A 23 -8.70 6.22 -16.95
C ASN A 23 -9.52 5.53 -18.05
N CYS A 24 -8.92 4.63 -18.85
CA CYS A 24 -9.65 3.79 -19.78
C CYS A 24 -10.63 2.85 -19.06
N LEU A 25 -10.18 2.20 -17.98
CA LEU A 25 -11.03 1.33 -17.16
C LEU A 25 -12.17 2.11 -16.50
N GLN A 26 -11.90 3.31 -15.98
CA GLN A 26 -12.91 4.19 -15.40
C GLN A 26 -13.97 4.59 -16.42
N LYS A 27 -13.56 4.99 -17.64
CA LYS A 27 -14.49 5.30 -18.74
C LYS A 27 -15.32 4.09 -19.13
N ALA A 28 -14.71 2.91 -19.27
CA ALA A 28 -15.43 1.68 -19.57
C ALA A 28 -16.45 1.34 -18.46
N SER A 29 -16.08 1.53 -17.19
CA SER A 29 -16.92 1.23 -16.03
C SER A 29 -18.09 2.20 -15.83
N ASN A 30 -18.08 3.36 -16.50
CA ASN A 30 -19.23 4.26 -16.53
C ASN A 30 -20.37 3.73 -17.43
N ASN A 31 -20.06 2.82 -18.38
CA ASN A 31 -21.08 2.14 -19.17
C ASN A 31 -21.58 0.90 -18.41
N HIS A 32 -22.88 0.81 -18.14
CA HIS A 32 -23.48 -0.26 -17.34
C HIS A 32 -23.22 -1.67 -17.92
N TYR A 33 -23.30 -1.84 -19.23
CA TYR A 33 -23.07 -3.13 -19.89
C TYR A 33 -21.62 -3.56 -19.76
N LEU A 34 -20.67 -2.66 -20.06
CA LEU A 34 -19.24 -2.96 -19.93
C LEU A 34 -18.84 -3.22 -18.48
N LYS A 35 -19.37 -2.44 -17.53
CA LYS A 35 -19.18 -2.66 -16.09
C LYS A 35 -19.58 -4.07 -15.68
N ASN A 36 -20.77 -4.54 -16.11
CA ASN A 36 -21.25 -5.88 -15.76
C ASN A 36 -20.41 -6.99 -16.40
N ILE A 37 -19.95 -6.80 -17.65
CA ILE A 37 -19.05 -7.74 -18.33
C ILE A 37 -17.71 -7.82 -17.59
N ILE A 38 -17.11 -6.68 -17.27
CA ILE A 38 -15.84 -6.61 -16.52
C ILE A 38 -15.99 -7.29 -15.16
N GLY A 39 -17.04 -6.94 -14.41
CA GLY A 39 -17.31 -7.55 -13.11
C GLY A 39 -17.41 -9.06 -13.22
N LYS A 40 -18.28 -9.60 -14.08
CA LYS A 40 -18.44 -11.05 -14.26
C LYS A 40 -17.16 -11.77 -14.68
N GLN A 41 -16.29 -11.10 -15.44
CA GLN A 41 -15.06 -11.69 -15.96
C GLN A 41 -13.93 -11.73 -14.92
N PHE A 42 -13.86 -10.74 -14.03
CA PHE A 42 -12.72 -10.55 -13.13
C PHE A 42 -13.05 -10.76 -11.64
N THR A 43 -14.33 -10.88 -11.28
CA THR A 43 -14.73 -11.25 -9.91
C THR A 43 -14.88 -12.76 -9.79
N PHE A 44 -14.38 -13.31 -8.68
CA PHE A 44 -14.55 -14.70 -8.31
C PHE A 44 -14.84 -14.76 -6.81
N ASP A 45 -16.08 -15.12 -6.47
CA ASP A 45 -16.56 -15.21 -5.10
C ASP A 45 -16.73 -16.68 -4.71
N HIS A 46 -16.12 -17.08 -3.60
CA HIS A 46 -16.27 -18.42 -3.03
C HIS A 46 -16.14 -18.35 -1.51
N PRO A 47 -17.04 -18.96 -0.72
CA PRO A 47 -17.02 -18.86 0.74
C PRO A 47 -15.69 -19.27 1.39
N SER A 48 -14.95 -20.21 0.79
CA SER A 48 -13.63 -20.64 1.31
C SER A 48 -12.53 -19.57 1.18
N LEU A 49 -12.74 -18.55 0.34
CA LEU A 49 -11.81 -17.43 0.19
C LEU A 49 -12.04 -16.36 1.24
N GLU A 50 -13.21 -16.31 1.88
CA GLU A 50 -13.51 -15.33 2.90
C GLU A 50 -12.51 -15.42 4.06
N LYS A 51 -12.14 -14.24 4.60
CA LYS A 51 -11.26 -14.11 5.76
C LYS A 51 -11.87 -13.12 6.74
N ASN A 52 -11.99 -13.53 7.99
CA ASN A 52 -12.20 -12.61 9.10
C ASN A 52 -10.83 -12.28 9.70
N LEU A 53 -10.39 -11.04 9.54
CA LEU A 53 -9.09 -10.58 10.04
C LEU A 53 -9.22 -9.14 10.53
N PHE A 54 -8.56 -8.80 11.63
CA PHE A 54 -8.62 -7.45 12.20
C PHE A 54 -10.05 -7.00 12.59
N GLY A 55 -10.97 -7.93 12.82
CA GLY A 55 -12.40 -7.63 12.99
C GLY A 55 -13.11 -7.18 11.70
N LEU A 56 -12.47 -7.33 10.54
CA LEU A 56 -13.02 -7.03 9.21
C LEU A 56 -13.29 -8.32 8.42
N ASN A 57 -14.32 -8.29 7.58
CA ASN A 57 -14.72 -9.42 6.73
C ASN A 57 -14.27 -9.20 5.29
N PHE A 58 -13.17 -9.83 4.91
CA PHE A 58 -12.63 -9.80 3.55
C PHE A 58 -13.29 -10.88 2.70
N LYS A 59 -13.80 -10.50 1.52
CA LYS A 59 -14.40 -11.45 0.54
C LYS A 59 -13.41 -12.50 0.04
N ASN A 60 -12.15 -12.09 -0.11
CA ASN A 60 -11.06 -12.94 -0.54
C ASN A 60 -9.73 -12.38 0.01
N PRO A 61 -8.64 -13.17 0.05
CA PRO A 61 -7.40 -12.75 0.68
C PRO A 61 -6.51 -11.87 -0.21
N VAL A 62 -6.96 -11.53 -1.43
CA VAL A 62 -6.15 -10.81 -2.42
C VAL A 62 -6.56 -9.35 -2.46
N GLY A 63 -5.66 -8.48 -2.01
CA GLY A 63 -5.84 -7.03 -2.10
C GLY A 63 -4.84 -6.35 -3.02
N LEU A 64 -5.11 -5.07 -3.30
CA LEU A 64 -4.19 -4.21 -4.02
C LEU A 64 -3.42 -3.33 -3.02
N GLY A 65 -2.09 -3.47 -2.99
CA GLY A 65 -1.23 -2.72 -2.06
C GLY A 65 -1.09 -1.22 -2.41
N ALA A 66 -0.68 -0.44 -1.41
CA ALA A 66 -0.47 1.00 -1.56
C ALA A 66 0.56 1.36 -2.64
N GLY A 67 0.45 2.60 -3.11
CA GLY A 67 1.25 3.15 -4.18
C GLY A 67 0.61 3.01 -5.57
N PHE A 68 -0.41 2.15 -5.71
CA PHE A 68 -1.18 2.03 -6.95
C PHE A 68 -2.22 3.16 -7.07
N ASP A 69 -3.28 3.16 -6.23
CA ASP A 69 -4.25 4.26 -6.17
C ASP A 69 -3.93 5.20 -5.00
N LYS A 70 -2.94 6.05 -5.20
CA LYS A 70 -2.44 6.96 -4.14
C LYS A 70 -3.49 7.97 -3.66
N ASN A 71 -4.48 8.26 -4.49
CA ASN A 71 -5.37 9.42 -4.34
C ASN A 71 -6.85 9.03 -4.23
N ALA A 72 -7.16 7.73 -4.06
CA ALA A 72 -8.51 7.18 -4.03
C ALA A 72 -9.35 7.55 -5.27
N LEU A 73 -8.75 7.50 -6.46
CA LEU A 73 -9.39 7.87 -7.73
C LEU A 73 -10.17 6.73 -8.38
N TYR A 74 -9.84 5.49 -8.04
CA TYR A 74 -10.21 4.31 -8.83
C TYR A 74 -10.84 3.19 -7.99
N LEU A 75 -11.29 3.46 -6.76
CA LEU A 75 -11.80 2.42 -5.86
C LEU A 75 -12.93 1.59 -6.47
N ARG A 76 -13.83 2.22 -7.23
CA ARG A 76 -14.91 1.52 -7.95
C ARG A 76 -14.38 0.58 -9.02
N GLU A 77 -13.40 1.03 -9.80
CA GLU A 77 -12.77 0.25 -10.85
C GLU A 77 -11.98 -0.92 -10.27
N LEU A 78 -11.28 -0.70 -9.17
CA LEU A 78 -10.52 -1.74 -8.48
C LEU A 78 -11.43 -2.79 -7.84
N GLU A 79 -12.56 -2.37 -7.26
CA GLU A 79 -13.59 -3.31 -6.80
C GLU A 79 -14.10 -4.21 -7.95
N LEU A 80 -14.31 -3.63 -9.14
CA LEU A 80 -14.76 -4.38 -10.32
C LEU A 80 -13.75 -5.43 -10.82
N LEU A 81 -12.47 -5.29 -10.45
CA LEU A 81 -11.42 -6.26 -10.76
C LEU A 81 -11.33 -7.42 -9.74
N GLY A 82 -12.23 -7.46 -8.74
CA GLY A 82 -12.35 -8.60 -7.82
C GLY A 82 -11.42 -8.59 -6.61
N PHE A 83 -10.73 -7.49 -6.34
CA PHE A 83 -9.92 -7.36 -5.12
C PHE A 83 -10.82 -7.43 -3.86
N GLY A 84 -10.39 -8.21 -2.87
CA GLY A 84 -11.06 -8.27 -1.56
C GLY A 84 -10.86 -7.00 -0.74
N PHE A 85 -9.77 -6.26 -0.98
CA PHE A 85 -9.48 -4.97 -0.36
C PHE A 85 -8.52 -4.12 -1.20
N VAL A 86 -8.49 -2.82 -0.96
CA VAL A 86 -7.54 -1.88 -1.58
C VAL A 86 -6.90 -1.02 -0.51
N GLU A 87 -5.57 -0.91 -0.53
CA GLU A 87 -4.82 0.03 0.30
C GLU A 87 -4.50 1.28 -0.53
N ILE A 88 -5.10 2.43 -0.20
CA ILE A 88 -4.82 3.71 -0.87
C ILE A 88 -3.56 4.37 -0.30
N GLY A 89 -3.14 5.49 -0.90
CA GLY A 89 -1.98 6.25 -0.44
C GLY A 89 -0.65 5.70 -0.98
N THR A 90 0.50 6.03 -0.41
CA THR A 90 0.67 6.72 0.88
C THR A 90 0.17 8.16 0.87
N VAL A 91 -0.70 8.47 1.83
CA VAL A 91 -1.25 9.80 2.08
C VAL A 91 -0.31 10.58 2.99
N THR A 92 -0.12 11.86 2.70
CA THR A 92 0.59 12.81 3.56
C THR A 92 -0.33 13.99 3.87
N PRO A 93 -0.11 14.74 4.96
CA PRO A 93 -0.97 15.88 5.31
C PRO A 93 -1.13 16.88 4.17
N GLN A 94 0.00 17.39 3.67
CA GLN A 94 0.06 18.32 2.54
C GLN A 94 0.24 17.58 1.21
N PRO A 95 -0.26 18.13 0.09
CA PRO A 95 0.05 17.61 -1.24
C PRO A 95 1.55 17.69 -1.51
N GLN A 96 2.08 16.72 -2.25
CA GLN A 96 3.45 16.78 -2.74
C GLN A 96 3.59 16.10 -4.09
N ILE A 97 4.43 16.67 -4.96
CA ILE A 97 4.63 16.20 -6.33
C ILE A 97 5.45 14.90 -6.40
N GLY A 98 6.18 14.57 -5.34
CA GLY A 98 7.16 13.48 -5.25
C GLY A 98 8.54 13.83 -5.80
N ASN A 99 9.38 12.83 -6.09
CA ASN A 99 10.70 13.05 -6.68
C ASN A 99 10.61 13.30 -8.21
N ASP A 100 11.67 13.82 -8.80
CA ASP A 100 11.72 14.18 -10.22
C ASP A 100 11.52 12.99 -11.16
N LYS A 101 10.89 13.23 -12.32
CA LYS A 101 10.68 12.23 -13.36
C LYS A 101 11.90 12.15 -14.28
N PRO A 102 12.23 10.97 -14.86
CA PRO A 102 11.55 9.67 -14.69
C PRO A 102 11.91 8.98 -13.36
N ARG A 103 10.89 8.38 -12.74
CA ARG A 103 10.96 7.79 -11.38
C ARG A 103 10.29 6.42 -11.25
N LEU A 104 9.87 5.83 -12.36
CA LEU A 104 9.29 4.50 -12.44
C LEU A 104 9.85 3.84 -13.70
N PHE A 105 10.34 2.61 -13.55
CA PHE A 105 11.04 1.87 -14.58
C PHE A 105 10.54 0.43 -14.58
N ARG A 106 10.37 -0.14 -15.77
CA ARG A 106 10.03 -1.55 -15.94
C ARG A 106 11.30 -2.35 -16.21
N LEU A 107 11.36 -3.54 -15.62
CA LEU A 107 12.37 -4.56 -15.91
C LEU A 107 11.62 -5.81 -16.44
N PRO A 108 11.27 -5.86 -17.74
CA PRO A 108 10.43 -6.93 -18.28
C PRO A 108 11.05 -8.33 -18.15
N LYS A 109 12.37 -8.45 -18.33
CA LYS A 109 13.11 -9.72 -18.17
C LYS A 109 12.94 -10.28 -16.75
N ASP A 110 12.96 -9.40 -15.76
CA ASP A 110 12.85 -9.74 -14.36
C ASP A 110 11.40 -9.81 -13.85
N LYS A 111 10.40 -9.41 -14.65
CA LYS A 111 9.01 -9.17 -14.19
C LYS A 111 8.98 -8.27 -12.95
N ALA A 112 9.72 -7.17 -13.02
CA ALA A 112 9.98 -6.28 -11.89
C ALA A 112 9.80 -4.80 -12.25
N LEU A 113 9.71 -3.97 -11.23
CA LEU A 113 9.71 -2.51 -11.33
C LEU A 113 10.78 -1.93 -10.42
N ILE A 114 11.40 -0.83 -10.84
CA ILE A 114 12.16 0.05 -9.95
C ILE A 114 11.41 1.37 -9.86
N ASN A 115 11.21 1.88 -8.64
CA ASN A 115 10.59 3.18 -8.45
C ASN A 115 11.27 4.02 -7.38
N ARG A 116 11.25 5.34 -7.61
CA ARG A 116 11.73 6.36 -6.68
C ARG A 116 10.71 7.48 -6.52
N MET A 117 9.43 7.14 -6.36
CA MET A 117 8.36 8.12 -6.51
C MET A 117 8.29 9.20 -5.41
N GLY A 118 8.65 8.86 -4.16
CA GLY A 118 8.69 9.82 -3.05
C GLY A 118 7.30 10.34 -2.61
N PHE A 119 6.34 9.45 -2.39
CA PHE A 119 4.98 9.78 -1.93
C PHE A 119 4.26 10.90 -2.72
N ASN A 120 4.32 10.89 -4.05
CA ASN A 120 3.51 11.84 -4.85
C ASN A 120 2.00 11.62 -4.60
N ASN A 121 1.31 12.59 -4.01
CA ASN A 121 -0.11 12.52 -3.68
C ASN A 121 -0.71 13.94 -3.57
N GLN A 122 -2.04 14.03 -3.56
CA GLN A 122 -2.79 15.29 -3.55
C GLN A 122 -3.14 15.81 -2.15
N GLY A 123 -2.55 15.21 -1.11
CA GLY A 123 -2.73 15.61 0.27
C GLY A 123 -3.99 15.01 0.91
N LEU A 124 -4.01 15.04 2.23
CA LEU A 124 -5.06 14.48 3.07
C LEU A 124 -6.45 15.01 2.68
N ASN A 125 -6.61 16.33 2.54
CA ASN A 125 -7.92 16.95 2.33
C ASN A 125 -8.59 16.48 1.03
N ALA A 126 -7.85 16.49 -0.08
CA ALA A 126 -8.38 16.07 -1.38
C ALA A 126 -8.73 14.57 -1.41
N ILE A 127 -7.95 13.75 -0.69
CA ILE A 127 -8.16 12.30 -0.63
C ILE A 127 -9.35 11.98 0.29
N LYS A 128 -9.46 12.65 1.43
CA LYS A 128 -10.60 12.56 2.35
C LYS A 128 -11.91 12.86 1.63
N GLU A 129 -11.99 13.99 0.92
CA GLU A 129 -13.19 14.39 0.18
C GLU A 129 -13.65 13.31 -0.81
N ARG A 130 -12.70 12.65 -1.50
CA ARG A 130 -13.03 11.57 -2.43
C ARG A 130 -13.50 10.31 -1.73
N LEU A 131 -12.89 9.95 -0.60
CA LEU A 131 -13.30 8.80 0.19
C LEU A 131 -14.71 9.01 0.77
N GLU A 132 -15.03 10.21 1.26
CA GLU A 132 -16.37 10.56 1.76
C GLU A 132 -17.44 10.46 0.66
N LYS A 133 -17.13 10.99 -0.54
CA LYS A 133 -18.01 10.86 -1.72
C LYS A 133 -18.18 9.39 -2.12
N TRP A 134 -17.10 8.62 -2.12
CA TRP A 134 -17.15 7.19 -2.43
C TRP A 134 -17.98 6.41 -1.41
N LYS A 135 -17.78 6.62 -0.11
CA LYS A 135 -18.57 5.98 0.95
C LYS A 135 -20.06 6.27 0.82
N THR A 136 -20.41 7.54 0.59
CA THR A 136 -21.81 7.93 0.35
C THR A 136 -22.41 7.16 -0.84
N SER A 137 -21.65 7.00 -1.93
CA SER A 137 -22.10 6.24 -3.10
C SER A 137 -22.25 4.73 -2.86
N GLN A 138 -21.51 4.17 -1.90
CA GLN A 138 -21.58 2.75 -1.52
C GLN A 138 -22.77 2.45 -0.60
N SER A 139 -23.14 3.38 0.29
CA SER A 139 -24.29 3.24 1.19
C SER A 139 -25.63 3.11 0.44
N SER A 140 -25.70 3.59 -0.80
CA SER A 140 -26.86 3.41 -1.69
C SER A 140 -26.84 2.09 -2.47
N SER A 141 -25.79 1.27 -2.32
CA SER A 141 -25.68 -0.01 -3.02
C SER A 141 -26.32 -1.15 -2.21
N THR A 142 -27.01 -2.06 -2.89
CA THR A 142 -27.64 -3.26 -2.28
C THR A 142 -26.63 -4.40 -2.04
N LYS A 143 -25.32 -4.11 -2.03
CA LYS A 143 -24.29 -5.13 -1.90
C LYS A 143 -24.19 -5.62 -0.45
N ASN A 144 -24.15 -6.94 -0.27
CA ASN A 144 -24.02 -7.57 1.05
C ASN A 144 -22.70 -7.22 1.76
N GLN A 145 -21.62 -6.91 1.03
CA GLN A 145 -20.33 -6.54 1.60
C GLN A 145 -19.64 -5.46 0.73
N PRO A 146 -19.30 -4.29 1.27
CA PRO A 146 -18.54 -3.26 0.55
C PRO A 146 -17.06 -3.65 0.42
N LEU A 147 -16.34 -3.02 -0.52
CA LEU A 147 -14.88 -3.13 -0.62
C LEU A 147 -14.22 -2.58 0.66
N ILE A 148 -13.30 -3.33 1.26
CA ILE A 148 -12.48 -2.84 2.37
C ILE A 148 -11.39 -1.90 1.84
N VAL A 149 -11.27 -0.71 2.44
CA VAL A 149 -10.28 0.30 2.08
C VAL A 149 -9.31 0.56 3.23
N GLY A 150 -8.02 0.31 3.01
CA GLY A 150 -6.94 0.65 3.93
C GLY A 150 -6.33 2.01 3.64
N GLY A 151 -6.09 2.81 4.68
CA GLY A 151 -5.37 4.09 4.58
C GLY A 151 -3.88 3.93 4.87
N ASN A 152 -3.03 3.88 3.84
CA ASN A 152 -1.59 3.96 4.03
C ASN A 152 -1.19 5.42 4.28
N ILE A 153 -0.58 5.70 5.43
CA ILE A 153 -0.23 7.06 5.88
C ILE A 153 1.28 7.19 6.06
N GLY A 154 1.79 8.39 5.79
CA GLY A 154 3.21 8.71 5.85
C GLY A 154 3.45 10.19 6.11
N LYS A 155 4.70 10.55 6.36
CA LYS A 155 5.10 11.95 6.53
C LYS A 155 5.32 12.67 5.20
N ASN A 156 5.11 13.99 5.20
CA ASN A 156 5.56 14.86 4.13
C ASN A 156 7.10 14.84 4.04
N LYS A 157 7.62 15.08 2.82
CA LYS A 157 9.08 15.09 2.56
C LYS A 157 9.81 16.14 3.41
N MET A 158 9.20 17.30 3.61
CA MET A 158 9.79 18.45 4.30
C MET A 158 9.68 18.38 5.83
N THR A 159 8.82 17.50 6.37
CA THR A 159 8.68 17.32 7.82
C THR A 159 9.92 16.65 8.38
N ALA A 160 10.52 17.22 9.42
CA ALA A 160 11.64 16.63 10.13
C ALA A 160 11.23 15.30 10.81
N ASN A 161 12.17 14.41 11.11
CA ASN A 161 11.84 13.09 11.66
C ASN A 161 11.30 13.20 13.11
N GLU A 162 11.77 14.19 13.85
CA GLU A 162 11.38 14.50 15.23
C GLU A 162 9.90 14.88 15.33
N ASP A 163 9.39 15.50 14.26
CA ASP A 163 8.01 15.98 14.08
C ASP A 163 7.15 15.02 13.24
N ALA A 164 7.72 13.93 12.69
CA ALA A 164 7.01 13.03 11.79
C ALA A 164 5.72 12.44 12.38
N TRP A 165 5.68 12.22 13.71
CA TRP A 165 4.50 11.73 14.43
C TRP A 165 3.27 12.63 14.24
N GLN A 166 3.46 13.95 14.06
CA GLN A 166 2.36 14.91 13.83
C GLN A 166 1.69 14.68 12.48
N ASP A 167 2.48 14.33 11.45
CA ASP A 167 1.94 14.03 10.12
C ASP A 167 1.11 12.74 10.15
N TYR A 168 1.58 11.73 10.88
CA TYR A 168 0.85 10.48 11.07
C TYR A 168 -0.45 10.71 11.82
N GLU A 169 -0.44 11.48 12.92
CA GLU A 169 -1.67 11.86 13.65
C GLU A 169 -2.65 12.60 12.75
N THR A 170 -2.15 13.59 11.99
CA THR A 170 -2.98 14.40 11.09
C THR A 170 -3.69 13.53 10.06
N CYS A 171 -2.97 12.60 9.43
CA CYS A 171 -3.56 11.67 8.46
C CYS A 171 -4.50 10.65 9.13
N PHE A 172 -4.11 10.10 10.27
CA PHE A 172 -4.90 9.12 11.02
C PHE A 172 -6.25 9.72 11.42
N THR A 173 -6.23 10.88 12.07
CA THR A 173 -7.45 11.59 12.50
C THR A 173 -8.28 12.05 11.32
N GLY A 174 -7.63 12.59 10.27
CA GLY A 174 -8.33 13.09 9.09
C GLY A 174 -9.07 12.01 8.29
N LEU A 175 -8.51 10.80 8.22
CA LEU A 175 -9.08 9.67 7.48
C LEU A 175 -9.87 8.68 8.35
N PHE A 176 -9.97 8.88 9.66
CA PHE A 176 -10.46 7.87 10.61
C PHE A 176 -11.83 7.29 10.20
N ASP A 177 -12.76 8.16 9.83
CA ASP A 177 -14.12 7.79 9.42
C ASP A 177 -14.21 7.40 7.93
N CYS A 178 -13.12 7.55 7.18
CA CYS A 178 -13.06 7.36 5.72
C CYS A 178 -12.48 6.01 5.29
N VAL A 179 -11.74 5.32 6.17
CA VAL A 179 -11.09 4.02 5.88
C VAL A 179 -11.51 2.95 6.89
N ASP A 180 -11.17 1.70 6.60
CA ASP A 180 -11.51 0.54 7.42
C ASP A 180 -10.36 0.09 8.30
N TYR A 181 -9.12 0.33 7.88
CA TYR A 181 -7.90 0.13 8.67
C TYR A 181 -6.81 1.11 8.23
N PHE A 182 -5.75 1.22 9.04
CA PHE A 182 -4.60 2.07 8.77
C PHE A 182 -3.32 1.26 8.60
N VAL A 183 -2.43 1.78 7.77
CA VAL A 183 -1.06 1.26 7.61
C VAL A 183 -0.07 2.40 7.79
N VAL A 184 0.74 2.33 8.84
CA VAL A 184 1.85 3.25 9.09
C VAL A 184 3.03 2.87 8.20
N ASN A 185 3.46 3.79 7.33
CA ASN A 185 4.51 3.53 6.36
C ASN A 185 5.80 4.29 6.64
N VAL A 186 6.75 3.59 7.24
CA VAL A 186 8.11 4.07 7.53
C VAL A 186 9.17 3.40 6.64
N SER A 187 8.75 2.61 5.64
CA SER A 187 9.64 1.67 4.93
C SER A 187 10.02 2.10 3.51
N SER A 188 9.45 3.19 2.99
CA SER A 188 9.78 3.71 1.66
C SER A 188 11.26 4.10 1.56
N PRO A 189 12.03 3.55 0.59
CA PRO A 189 13.42 3.96 0.35
C PRO A 189 13.53 5.32 -0.36
N ASN A 190 12.40 5.94 -0.70
CA ASN A 190 12.34 7.06 -1.64
C ASN A 190 12.09 8.42 -0.97
N THR A 191 11.94 8.42 0.35
CA THR A 191 11.80 9.60 1.19
C THR A 191 13.04 9.66 2.09
N PRO A 192 13.93 10.65 1.91
CA PRO A 192 15.17 10.74 2.70
C PRO A 192 14.89 10.67 4.21
N GLY A 193 15.69 9.89 4.94
CA GLY A 193 15.57 9.73 6.39
C GLY A 193 14.37 8.90 6.87
N LEU A 194 13.42 8.51 6.01
CA LEU A 194 12.19 7.84 6.46
C LEU A 194 12.48 6.48 7.11
N ARG A 195 13.40 5.68 6.54
CA ARG A 195 13.74 4.37 7.10
C ARG A 195 14.42 4.46 8.47
N ALA A 196 14.98 5.61 8.85
CA ALA A 196 15.50 5.83 10.20
C ALA A 196 14.37 5.93 11.24
N LEU A 197 13.12 6.20 10.81
CA LEU A 197 11.96 6.06 11.69
C LEU A 197 11.60 4.61 11.99
N GLN A 198 12.28 3.61 11.40
CA GLN A 198 12.12 2.19 11.79
C GLN A 198 12.92 1.83 13.04
N GLU A 199 13.78 2.73 13.53
CA GLU A 199 14.44 2.54 14.82
C GLU A 199 13.40 2.54 15.95
N LYS A 200 13.66 1.72 16.98
CA LYS A 200 12.69 1.35 18.02
C LYS A 200 11.98 2.54 18.66
N ASP A 201 12.72 3.54 19.13
CA ASP A 201 12.16 4.68 19.86
C ASP A 201 11.26 5.56 18.98
N ALA A 202 11.67 5.80 17.74
CA ALA A 202 10.90 6.60 16.79
C ALA A 202 9.59 5.90 16.40
N LEU A 203 9.66 4.59 16.12
CA LEU A 203 8.47 3.78 15.89
C LEU A 203 7.54 3.75 17.10
N TYR A 204 8.09 3.50 18.29
CA TYR A 204 7.31 3.44 19.52
C TYR A 204 6.55 4.74 19.74
N LYS A 205 7.20 5.90 19.58
CA LYS A 205 6.56 7.21 19.68
C LYS A 205 5.37 7.34 18.72
N ILE A 206 5.55 6.98 17.45
CA ILE A 206 4.48 7.09 16.44
C ILE A 206 3.33 6.13 16.77
N LEU A 207 3.63 4.85 16.99
CA LEU A 207 2.62 3.80 17.13
C LEU A 207 1.85 3.92 18.44
N SER A 208 2.52 4.16 19.56
CA SER A 208 1.87 4.36 20.87
C SER A 208 0.95 5.58 20.86
N HIS A 209 1.39 6.68 20.22
CA HIS A 209 0.59 7.90 20.07
C HIS A 209 -0.68 7.65 19.26
N LEU A 210 -0.55 7.00 18.10
CA LEU A 210 -1.72 6.65 17.28
C LEU A 210 -2.65 5.69 17.99
N GLN A 211 -2.15 4.69 18.70
CA GLN A 211 -2.98 3.76 19.47
C GLN A 211 -3.71 4.45 20.61
N ASN A 212 -3.08 5.41 21.29
CA ASN A 212 -3.75 6.21 22.31
C ASN A 212 -4.95 6.99 21.71
N ILE A 213 -4.76 7.61 20.55
CA ILE A 213 -5.86 8.27 19.82
C ILE A 213 -6.93 7.25 19.43
N ASN A 214 -6.52 6.09 18.90
CA ASN A 214 -7.40 5.03 18.41
C ASN A 214 -8.30 4.45 19.50
N HIS A 215 -7.74 4.15 20.68
CA HIS A 215 -8.49 3.66 21.84
C HIS A 215 -9.49 4.69 22.40
N GLY A 216 -9.24 5.98 22.17
CA GLY A 216 -10.20 7.05 22.51
C GLY A 216 -11.39 7.14 21.56
N LYS A 217 -11.42 6.37 20.46
CA LYS A 217 -12.51 6.39 19.48
C LYS A 217 -13.59 5.37 19.84
N LYS A 218 -14.84 5.68 19.49
CA LYS A 218 -16.00 4.81 19.75
C LYS A 218 -15.81 3.40 19.16
N ILE A 219 -15.23 3.33 17.97
CA ILE A 219 -14.88 2.08 17.29
C ILE A 219 -13.43 2.25 16.82
N PRO A 220 -12.45 1.68 17.55
CA PRO A 220 -11.07 1.66 17.11
C PRO A 220 -10.93 0.99 15.75
N LYS A 221 -9.97 1.45 14.96
CA LYS A 221 -9.65 0.92 13.63
C LYS A 221 -8.38 0.08 13.70
N PRO A 222 -8.25 -1.02 12.95
CA PRO A 222 -7.01 -1.77 12.94
C PRO A 222 -5.83 -0.91 12.49
N LEU A 223 -4.72 -1.01 13.22
CA LEU A 223 -3.48 -0.28 12.95
C LEU A 223 -2.36 -1.26 12.63
N LEU A 224 -1.87 -1.19 11.39
CA LEU A 224 -0.80 -2.05 10.89
C LEU A 224 0.48 -1.24 10.67
N LEU A 225 1.62 -1.92 10.73
CA LEU A 225 2.93 -1.36 10.37
C LEU A 225 3.48 -2.00 9.09
N LYS A 226 3.88 -1.17 8.11
CA LYS A 226 4.53 -1.64 6.88
C LYS A 226 6.05 -1.51 6.94
N ILE A 227 6.74 -2.64 6.85
CA ILE A 227 8.20 -2.72 7.02
C ILE A 227 8.97 -2.91 5.71
N ALA A 228 10.25 -2.55 5.73
CA ALA A 228 11.16 -2.82 4.62
C ALA A 228 11.64 -4.28 4.64
N PRO A 229 11.97 -4.88 3.49
CA PRO A 229 12.58 -6.21 3.44
C PRO A 229 14.07 -6.19 3.84
N ASP A 230 14.69 -5.01 3.82
CA ASP A 230 16.11 -4.78 3.99
C ASP A 230 16.47 -4.54 5.48
N LEU A 231 15.95 -5.38 6.38
CA LEU A 231 16.19 -5.34 7.82
C LEU A 231 17.02 -6.55 8.27
N SER A 232 17.88 -6.36 9.28
CA SER A 232 18.56 -7.48 9.96
C SER A 232 17.57 -8.27 10.82
N LYS A 233 17.99 -9.44 11.33
CA LYS A 233 17.15 -10.24 12.22
C LYS A 233 16.86 -9.51 13.53
N GLU A 234 17.87 -8.86 14.08
CA GLU A 234 17.75 -8.06 15.32
C GLU A 234 16.74 -6.92 15.15
N GLN A 235 16.78 -6.24 14.00
CA GLN A 235 15.77 -5.22 13.68
C GLN A 235 14.37 -5.81 13.51
N LEU A 236 14.23 -7.02 12.93
CA LEU A 236 12.94 -7.70 12.85
C LEU A 236 12.44 -8.12 14.24
N ASP A 237 13.32 -8.54 15.14
CA ASP A 237 12.98 -8.87 16.53
C ASP A 237 12.48 -7.64 17.29
N ASP A 238 13.11 -6.48 17.07
CA ASP A 238 12.62 -5.20 17.61
C ASP A 238 11.22 -4.86 17.09
N ILE A 239 10.95 -5.07 15.78
CA ILE A 239 9.60 -4.91 15.20
C ILE A 239 8.60 -5.86 15.88
N VAL A 240 8.97 -7.12 16.09
CA VAL A 240 8.11 -8.12 16.74
C VAL A 240 7.79 -7.68 18.16
N ALA A 241 8.80 -7.35 18.96
CA ALA A 241 8.63 -6.87 20.33
C ALA A 241 7.71 -5.63 20.37
N LEU A 242 7.95 -4.67 19.47
CA LEU A 242 7.17 -3.45 19.38
C LEU A 242 5.71 -3.70 18.97
N SER A 243 5.47 -4.68 18.09
CA SER A 243 4.11 -5.04 17.66
C SER A 243 3.25 -5.53 18.84
N PHE A 244 3.85 -6.27 19.78
CA PHE A 244 3.18 -6.66 21.02
C PHE A 244 3.04 -5.51 22.00
N GLU A 245 4.10 -4.73 22.20
CA GLU A 245 4.13 -3.61 23.15
C GLU A 245 3.10 -2.54 22.81
N THR A 246 2.98 -2.19 21.52
CA THR A 246 2.02 -1.22 21.01
C THR A 246 0.68 -1.84 20.60
N LYS A 247 0.52 -3.16 20.78
CA LYS A 247 -0.70 -3.92 20.46
C LYS A 247 -1.18 -3.69 19.02
N LEU A 248 -0.28 -3.77 18.04
CA LEU A 248 -0.64 -3.65 16.63
C LEU A 248 -1.58 -4.78 16.22
N ASP A 249 -2.53 -4.45 15.35
CA ASP A 249 -3.45 -5.43 14.79
C ASP A 249 -2.79 -6.30 13.72
N GLY A 250 -1.68 -5.84 13.12
CA GLY A 250 -0.93 -6.63 12.16
C GLY A 250 0.29 -5.94 11.56
N LEU A 251 0.97 -6.66 10.68
CA LEU A 251 2.14 -6.19 9.93
C LEU A 251 1.89 -6.30 8.43
N VAL A 252 2.49 -5.42 7.63
CA VAL A 252 2.55 -5.53 6.17
C VAL A 252 4.00 -5.78 5.77
N ALA A 253 4.28 -6.99 5.30
CA ALA A 253 5.62 -7.44 4.95
C ALA A 253 5.64 -7.88 3.48
N THR A 254 6.28 -7.15 2.56
CA THR A 254 7.18 -6.01 2.76
C THR A 254 6.97 -4.90 1.72
N ASN A 255 7.62 -3.76 1.96
CA ASN A 255 7.82 -2.74 0.95
C ASN A 255 8.88 -3.20 -0.09
N THR A 256 9.28 -2.31 -1.00
CA THR A 256 10.32 -2.58 -2.01
C THR A 256 11.71 -2.72 -1.41
N THR A 257 12.57 -3.54 -2.01
CA THR A 257 13.98 -3.73 -1.62
C THR A 257 14.91 -2.79 -2.37
N ILE A 258 16.03 -2.39 -1.78
CA ILE A 258 17.14 -1.74 -2.52
C ILE A 258 18.15 -2.74 -3.08
N ASN A 259 18.03 -4.02 -2.73
CA ASN A 259 18.89 -5.08 -3.25
C ASN A 259 18.56 -5.37 -4.72
N ARG A 260 19.60 -5.46 -5.54
CA ARG A 260 19.54 -5.71 -6.99
C ARG A 260 20.38 -6.91 -7.43
N SER A 261 20.78 -7.76 -6.48
CA SER A 261 21.48 -9.01 -6.79
C SER A 261 20.60 -9.88 -7.68
N ASN A 262 21.23 -10.60 -8.60
CA ASN A 262 20.59 -11.65 -9.42
C ASN A 262 19.53 -11.16 -10.42
N LEU A 263 19.62 -9.91 -10.89
CA LEU A 263 18.79 -9.42 -11.99
C LEU A 263 19.35 -9.85 -13.35
N GLN A 264 18.45 -10.21 -14.27
CA GLN A 264 18.75 -10.47 -15.67
C GLN A 264 18.87 -9.17 -16.49
N THR A 265 18.36 -8.05 -15.98
CA THR A 265 18.57 -6.74 -16.59
C THR A 265 20.06 -6.38 -16.58
N PRO A 266 20.64 -5.92 -17.71
CA PRO A 266 22.05 -5.54 -17.79
C PRO A 266 22.46 -4.46 -16.78
N TYR A 267 23.69 -4.57 -16.27
CA TYR A 267 24.24 -3.64 -15.29
C TYR A 267 24.17 -2.18 -15.74
N ASP A 268 24.53 -1.89 -16.99
CA ASP A 268 24.50 -0.51 -17.51
C ASP A 268 23.09 0.08 -17.49
N THR A 269 22.07 -0.72 -17.80
CA THR A 269 20.67 -0.29 -17.70
C THR A 269 20.30 0.03 -16.25
N LEU A 270 20.71 -0.82 -15.29
CA LEU A 270 20.48 -0.57 -13.86
C LEU A 270 21.20 0.67 -13.35
N LYS A 271 22.42 0.93 -13.85
CA LYS A 271 23.21 2.11 -13.55
C LYS A 271 22.53 3.38 -14.07
N THR A 272 22.04 3.38 -15.32
CA THR A 272 21.25 4.49 -15.88
C THR A 272 19.95 4.71 -15.13
N ILE A 273 19.27 3.63 -14.70
CA ILE A 273 18.08 3.74 -13.86
C ILE A 273 18.43 4.40 -12.52
N GLY A 274 19.58 4.11 -11.90
CA GLY A 274 19.98 4.74 -10.64
C GLY A 274 19.10 4.32 -9.45
N ALA A 275 19.02 5.14 -8.41
CA ALA A 275 18.41 4.82 -7.10
C ALA A 275 16.91 4.46 -7.15
N GLY A 276 16.40 3.83 -6.09
CA GLY A 276 14.99 3.47 -5.94
C GLY A 276 14.77 2.00 -5.59
N GLY A 277 13.59 1.71 -5.06
CA GLY A 277 13.21 0.37 -4.61
C GLY A 277 12.72 -0.52 -5.75
N LEU A 278 13.16 -1.78 -5.72
CA LEU A 278 12.80 -2.88 -6.59
C LEU A 278 11.58 -3.63 -6.03
N SER A 279 10.62 -3.94 -6.90
CA SER A 279 9.45 -4.79 -6.62
C SER A 279 9.24 -5.87 -7.69
N GLY A 280 8.33 -6.80 -7.45
CA GLY A 280 7.97 -7.85 -8.40
C GLY A 280 8.78 -9.12 -8.16
N LYS A 281 8.86 -9.98 -9.17
CA LYS A 281 9.33 -11.38 -9.00
C LYS A 281 10.67 -11.53 -8.24
N PRO A 282 11.70 -10.68 -8.42
CA PRO A 282 12.96 -10.81 -7.67
C PRO A 282 12.82 -10.58 -6.17
N LEU A 283 11.81 -9.82 -5.72
CA LEU A 283 11.55 -9.56 -4.30
C LEU A 283 10.87 -10.75 -3.60
N LYS A 284 10.18 -11.63 -4.35
CA LYS A 284 9.34 -12.70 -3.81
C LYS A 284 10.04 -13.53 -2.73
N ALA A 285 11.27 -13.99 -3.00
CA ALA A 285 12.00 -14.86 -2.08
C ALA A 285 12.27 -14.17 -0.74
N ARG A 286 12.82 -12.94 -0.79
CA ARG A 286 13.12 -12.17 0.42
C ARG A 286 11.85 -11.76 1.17
N SER A 287 10.80 -11.34 0.47
CA SER A 287 9.52 -11.02 1.11
C SER A 287 8.93 -12.25 1.82
N THR A 288 8.97 -13.42 1.18
CA THR A 288 8.51 -14.69 1.79
C THR A 288 9.32 -15.05 3.04
N GLU A 289 10.64 -14.91 2.97
CA GLU A 289 11.54 -15.15 4.13
C GLU A 289 11.17 -14.25 5.32
N VAL A 290 10.97 -12.95 5.07
CA VAL A 290 10.59 -11.98 6.11
C VAL A 290 9.20 -12.30 6.69
N VAL A 291 8.22 -12.66 5.85
CA VAL A 291 6.89 -13.09 6.32
C VAL A 291 6.98 -14.33 7.19
N GLN A 292 7.74 -15.34 6.76
CA GLN A 292 7.93 -16.57 7.53
C GLN A 292 8.60 -16.27 8.87
N TYR A 293 9.67 -15.47 8.88
CA TYR A 293 10.36 -15.08 10.09
C TYR A 293 9.43 -14.37 11.08
N LEU A 294 8.70 -13.35 10.63
CA LEU A 294 7.74 -12.64 11.48
C LEU A 294 6.63 -13.57 12.00
N HIS A 295 6.13 -14.49 11.18
CA HIS A 295 5.11 -15.44 11.60
C HIS A 295 5.62 -16.37 12.71
N GLU A 296 6.85 -16.88 12.57
CA GLU A 296 7.51 -17.72 13.57
C GLU A 296 7.75 -16.95 14.87
N GLN A 297 8.34 -15.76 14.80
CA GLN A 297 8.68 -14.95 15.98
C GLN A 297 7.44 -14.41 16.71
N THR A 298 6.34 -14.15 15.99
CA THR A 298 5.07 -13.75 16.61
C THR A 298 4.24 -14.95 17.08
N HIS A 299 4.69 -16.18 16.82
CA HIS A 299 3.93 -17.42 17.04
C HIS A 299 2.52 -17.38 16.42
N GLY A 300 2.39 -16.73 15.26
CA GLY A 300 1.11 -16.52 14.58
C GLY A 300 0.11 -15.61 15.30
N LYS A 301 0.49 -14.92 16.40
CA LYS A 301 -0.41 -14.06 17.18
C LYS A 301 -0.65 -12.70 16.54
N VAL A 302 0.30 -12.21 15.73
CA VAL A 302 0.19 -10.95 14.99
C VAL A 302 -0.02 -11.29 13.52
N PRO A 303 -1.19 -11.00 12.94
CA PRO A 303 -1.43 -11.28 11.53
C PRO A 303 -0.51 -10.49 10.59
N ILE A 304 -0.21 -11.09 9.44
CA ILE A 304 0.70 -10.52 8.46
C ILE A 304 0.02 -10.46 7.08
N VAL A 305 -0.01 -9.26 6.49
CA VAL A 305 -0.37 -9.05 5.09
C VAL A 305 0.89 -9.13 4.24
N ALA A 306 1.01 -10.20 3.46
CA ALA A 306 2.15 -10.41 2.58
C ALA A 306 2.11 -9.46 1.35
N SER A 307 3.26 -8.90 0.99
CA SER A 307 3.45 -8.02 -0.18
C SER A 307 4.87 -8.21 -0.74
N GLY A 308 5.02 -8.61 -2.00
CA GLY A 308 6.35 -8.92 -2.57
C GLY A 308 6.34 -9.47 -3.97
#